data_AF-A0AAE4V4B0-F1
#
_entry.id   AF-A0AAE4V4B0-F1
#
_cell.length_a   1.000
_cell.length_b   1.000
_cell.length_c   1.000
_cell.angle_alpha   90.00
_cell.angle_beta   90.00
_cell.angle_gamma   90.00
#
_symmetry.space_group_name_H-M   'P 1'
#
loop_
_entity.id
_entity.type
_entity.pdbx_description
1 polymer ?
#
loop_
_entity_poly.entity_id
_entity_poly.type
_entity_poly.pdbx_seq_one_letter_code
_entity_poly.pdbx_strand_id
1 'polypeptide(L)'
;MGLLSFVFTLPLAPVRGVISLAEVIQRQVEQEMHNPATARRELEELEEARERGDITAEEEEQAQQAILDRMTSGAATSPENPQEE
;
A
#
# COMPACT_ATOMS: atom_id res chain seq x y z
N MET A 1 -17.16 35.13 14.87
CA MET A 1 -15.72 35.43 14.96
C MET A 1 -14.93 34.71 13.85
N GLY A 2 -15.28 34.89 12.56
CA GLY A 2 -14.75 34.05 11.47
C GLY A 2 -13.94 34.80 10.39
N LEU A 3 -14.29 36.05 10.10
CA LEU A 3 -13.74 36.78 8.95
C LEU A 3 -12.31 37.32 9.21
N LEU A 4 -12.04 37.86 10.40
CA LEU A 4 -10.69 38.36 10.74
C LEU A 4 -9.69 37.21 10.82
N SER A 5 -10.07 36.08 11.42
CA SER A 5 -9.23 34.87 11.47
C SER A 5 -8.92 34.33 10.07
N PHE A 6 -9.87 34.42 9.13
CA PHE A 6 -9.64 34.01 7.74
C PHE A 6 -8.57 34.89 7.07
N VAL A 7 -8.58 36.21 7.27
CA VAL A 7 -7.56 37.12 6.72
C VAL A 7 -6.16 36.84 7.29
N PHE A 8 -6.05 36.52 8.57
CA PHE A 8 -4.76 36.15 9.18
C PHE A 8 -4.27 34.76 8.77
N THR A 9 -5.18 33.86 8.38
CA THR A 9 -4.83 32.50 7.92
C THR A 9 -4.74 32.36 6.41
N LEU A 10 -5.19 33.36 5.64
CA LEU A 10 -4.98 33.46 4.18
C LEU A 10 -3.52 33.28 3.76
N PRO A 11 -2.50 33.91 4.39
CA PRO A 11 -1.11 33.66 4.01
C PRO A 11 -0.65 32.21 4.30
N LEU A 12 -1.34 31.48 5.18
CA LEU A 12 -1.09 30.07 5.48
C LEU A 12 -1.94 29.10 4.62
N ALA A 13 -2.80 29.62 3.73
CA ALA A 13 -3.59 28.80 2.82
C ALA A 13 -2.74 27.89 1.89
N PRO A 14 -1.57 28.32 1.37
CA PRO A 14 -0.70 27.45 0.57
C PRO A 14 -0.22 26.21 1.33
N VAL A 15 0.14 26.36 2.61
CA VAL A 15 0.60 25.26 3.46
C VAL A 15 -0.52 24.23 3.65
N ARG A 16 -1.76 24.69 3.84
CA ARG A 16 -2.95 23.80 3.90
C ARG A 16 -3.19 23.06 2.58
N GLY A 17 -2.89 23.69 1.45
CA GLY A 17 -2.96 23.03 0.14
C GLY A 17 -1.97 21.86 0.01
N VAL A 18 -0.73 22.04 0.47
CA VAL A 18 0.28 20.97 0.47
C VAL A 18 -0.12 19.81 1.39
N ILE A 19 -0.65 20.10 2.59
CA ILE A 19 -1.13 19.07 3.52
C ILE A 19 -2.29 18.27 2.90
N SER A 20 -3.27 18.96 2.30
CA SER A 20 -4.39 18.30 1.62
C SER A 20 -3.93 17.41 0.45
N LEU A 21 -2.91 17.83 -0.29
CA LEU A 21 -2.32 17.03 -1.36
C LEU A 21 -1.59 15.80 -0.80
N ALA A 22 -0.83 15.96 0.28
CA ALA A 22 -0.16 14.85 0.95
C ALA A 22 -1.16 13.80 1.44
N GLU A 23 -2.32 14.20 1.98
CA GLU A 23 -3.38 13.28 2.36
C GLU A 23 -4.01 12.54 1.17
N VAL A 24 -4.16 13.20 0.01
CA VAL A 24 -4.65 12.55 -1.22
C VAL A 24 -3.63 11.51 -1.70
N ILE A 25 -2.35 11.87 -1.73
CA ILE A 25 -1.26 10.96 -2.10
C ILE A 25 -1.22 9.78 -1.13
N GLN A 26 -1.31 10.03 0.18
CA GLN A 26 -1.35 8.98 1.19
C GLN A 26 -2.53 8.02 0.97
N ARG A 27 -3.74 8.54 0.70
CA ARG A 27 -4.90 7.70 0.39
C ARG A 27 -4.74 6.90 -0.90
N GLN A 28 -4.05 7.44 -1.90
CA GLN A 28 -3.76 6.72 -3.14
C GLN A 28 -2.71 5.63 -2.90
N VAL A 29 -1.64 5.94 -2.18
CA VAL A 29 -0.59 4.99 -1.79
C VAL A 29 -1.16 3.86 -0.94
N GLU A 30 -2.03 4.16 0.02
CA GLU A 30 -2.71 3.14 0.83
C GLU A 30 -3.53 2.18 -0.05
N GLN A 31 -4.27 2.73 -1.03
CA GLN A 31 -5.03 1.93 -2.00
C GLN A 31 -4.15 1.12 -2.94
N GLU A 32 -2.97 1.64 -3.29
CA GLU A 32 -2.07 1.02 -4.27
C GLU A 32 -1.15 -0.03 -3.61
N MET A 33 -0.66 0.24 -2.39
CA MET A 33 0.12 -0.70 -1.58
C MET A 33 -0.72 -1.86 -1.05
N HIS A 34 -2.04 -1.68 -0.89
CA HIS A 34 -2.98 -2.75 -0.55
C HIS A 34 -3.74 -3.29 -1.77
N ASN A 35 -3.32 -3.00 -3.00
CA ASN A 35 -4.13 -3.37 -4.16
C ASN A 35 -3.96 -4.87 -4.51
N PRO A 36 -5.00 -5.71 -4.35
CA PRO A 36 -4.97 -7.11 -4.75
C PRO A 36 -4.74 -7.32 -6.26
N ALA A 37 -4.78 -6.25 -7.06
CA ALA A 37 -4.50 -6.28 -8.49
C ALA A 37 -3.03 -6.62 -8.82
N THR A 38 -2.08 -6.19 -8.00
CA THR A 38 -0.65 -6.49 -8.22
C THR A 38 -0.36 -7.97 -7.98
N ALA A 39 -0.86 -8.52 -6.87
CA ALA A 39 -0.76 -9.95 -6.59
C ALA A 39 -1.47 -10.80 -7.66
N ARG A 40 -2.61 -10.36 -8.19
CA ARG A 40 -3.27 -11.04 -9.32
C ARG A 40 -2.40 -11.09 -10.58
N ARG A 41 -1.72 -9.99 -10.93
CA ARG A 41 -0.78 -9.97 -12.06
C ARG A 41 0.42 -10.88 -11.83
N GLU A 42 1.01 -10.83 -10.65
CA GLU A 42 2.15 -11.71 -10.31
C GLU A 42 1.75 -13.19 -10.36
N LEU A 43 0.52 -13.54 -9.94
CA LEU A 43 -0.03 -14.89 -10.06
C LEU A 43 -0.29 -15.30 -11.52
N GLU A 44 -0.84 -14.40 -12.35
CA GLU A 44 -1.02 -14.64 -13.80
C GLU A 44 0.32 -14.89 -14.51
N GLU A 45 1.35 -14.10 -14.19
CA GLU A 45 2.70 -14.30 -14.75
C GLU A 45 3.32 -15.63 -14.34
N LEU A 46 3.04 -16.10 -13.12
CA LEU A 46 3.47 -17.40 -12.62
C LEU A 46 2.78 -18.56 -13.34
N GLU A 47 1.46 -18.45 -13.55
CA GLU A 47 0.70 -19.45 -14.28
C GLU A 47 1.16 -19.53 -15.75
N GLU A 48 1.41 -18.39 -16.40
CA GLU A 48 1.99 -18.36 -17.74
C GLU A 48 3.40 -18.97 -17.78
N ALA A 49 4.24 -18.73 -16.75
CA ALA A 49 5.57 -19.33 -16.66
C ALA A 49 5.50 -20.85 -16.52
N ARG A 50 4.54 -21.37 -15.75
CA ARG A 50 4.28 -22.81 -15.65
C ARG A 50 3.80 -23.39 -16.98
N GLU A 51 2.88 -22.71 -17.66
CA GLU A 51 2.38 -23.14 -18.98
C GLU A 51 3.47 -23.19 -20.05
N ARG A 52 4.44 -22.28 -19.99
CA ARG A 52 5.65 -22.30 -20.84
C ARG A 52 6.65 -23.38 -20.42
N GLY A 53 6.49 -23.98 -19.24
CA GLY A 53 7.43 -24.93 -18.67
C GLY A 53 8.71 -24.29 -18.14
N ASP A 54 8.70 -22.97 -17.90
CA ASP A 54 9.84 -22.21 -17.36
C ASP A 54 10.04 -22.50 -15.87
N ILE A 55 8.98 -22.91 -15.16
CA ILE A 55 8.98 -23.27 -13.74
C ILE A 55 8.26 -24.60 -13.52
N THR A 56 8.71 -25.35 -12.52
CA THR A 56 8.08 -26.58 -12.06
C THR A 56 6.93 -26.30 -11.10
N ALA A 57 6.06 -27.29 -10.87
CA ALA A 57 4.92 -27.14 -9.95
C ALA A 57 5.35 -26.81 -8.51
N GLU A 58 6.47 -27.36 -8.03
CA GLU A 58 7.00 -27.04 -6.70
C GLU A 58 7.53 -25.60 -6.61
N GLU A 59 8.12 -25.08 -7.68
CA GLU A 59 8.58 -23.69 -7.75
C GLU A 59 7.41 -22.71 -7.84
N GLU A 60 6.36 -23.08 -8.57
CA GLU A 60 5.11 -22.32 -8.66
C GLU A 60 4.45 -22.20 -7.27
N GLU A 61 4.33 -23.31 -6.54
CA GLU A 61 3.69 -23.35 -5.23
C GLU A 61 4.45 -22.53 -4.18
N GLN A 62 5.78 -22.57 -4.20
CA GLN A 62 6.62 -21.73 -3.34
C GLN A 62 6.49 -20.24 -3.65
N ALA A 63 6.44 -19.87 -4.93
CA ALA A 63 6.32 -18.48 -5.33
C ALA A 63 4.91 -17.92 -5.05
N GLN A 64 3.86 -18.72 -5.26
CA GLN A 64 2.49 -18.37 -4.84
C GLN A 64 2.40 -18.14 -3.33
N GLN A 65 3.02 -19.02 -2.53
CA GLN A 65 3.04 -18.86 -1.07
C GLN A 65 3.77 -17.57 -0.66
N ALA A 66 4.89 -17.23 -1.31
CA ALA A 66 5.62 -16.00 -1.03
C ALA A 66 4.80 -14.73 -1.33
N ILE A 67 4.00 -14.75 -2.40
CA ILE A 67 3.09 -13.65 -2.76
C ILE A 67 1.98 -13.51 -1.70
N LEU A 68 1.39 -14.62 -1.26
CA LEU A 68 0.37 -14.64 -0.20
C LEU A 68 0.91 -14.16 1.15
N ASP A 69 2.13 -14.59 1.50
CA ASP A 69 2.81 -14.20 2.74
C ASP A 69 3.08 -12.69 2.78
N ARG A 70 3.45 -12.09 1.64
CA ARG A 70 3.63 -10.63 1.52
C ARG A 70 2.33 -9.86 1.74
N MET A 71 1.20 -10.37 1.24
CA MET A 71 -0.12 -9.74 1.41
C MET A 71 -0.60 -9.78 2.86
N THR A 72 -0.35 -10.90 3.58
CA THR A 72 -0.76 -11.04 4.98
C THR A 72 0.21 -10.33 5.93
N SER A 73 1.51 -10.34 5.64
CA SER A 73 2.53 -9.69 6.47
C SER A 73 2.48 -8.16 6.40
N GLY A 74 2.13 -7.59 5.22
CA GLY A 74 1.86 -6.15 5.09
C GLY A 74 0.70 -5.64 5.95
N ALA A 75 -0.26 -6.51 6.27
CA ALA A 75 -1.36 -6.21 7.21
C ALA A 75 -0.96 -6.46 8.68
N ALA A 76 0.01 -7.33 8.94
CA ALA A 76 0.47 -7.72 10.27
C ALA A 76 1.56 -6.81 10.86
N THR A 77 2.17 -5.92 10.08
CA THR A 77 3.07 -4.87 10.60
C THR A 77 2.28 -3.66 11.14
N SER A 78 1.29 -3.90 12.00
CA SER A 78 1.05 -3.00 13.12
C SER A 78 1.94 -3.55 14.23
N PRO A 79 3.06 -2.90 14.58
CA PRO A 79 3.96 -3.43 15.60
C PRO A 79 3.15 -3.61 16.87
N GLU A 80 2.98 -4.88 17.26
CA GLU A 80 2.59 -5.30 18.57
C GLU A 80 3.50 -4.56 19.54
N ASN A 81 2.97 -3.50 20.14
CA ASN A 81 3.62 -2.71 21.17
C ASN A 81 3.85 -3.64 22.36
N PRO A 82 5.09 -4.05 22.66
CA PRO A 82 5.33 -4.73 23.91
C PRO A 82 5.17 -3.67 24.98
N GLN A 83 4.01 -3.66 25.64
CA GLN A 83 3.95 -3.17 27.00
C GLN A 83 4.96 -3.99 27.80
N GLU A 84 6.01 -3.35 28.32
CA GLU A 84 6.75 -3.72 29.55
C GLU A 84 8.05 -2.91 29.62
N GLU A 85 8.07 -1.80 30.38
CA GLU A 85 8.68 -1.70 31.72
C GLU A 85 8.49 -0.29 32.32
#